data_AF-A0A3N5T6X2-F1
#
_entry.id   AF-A0A3N5T6X2-F1
#
_cell.length_a   1.000
_cell.length_b   1.000
_cell.length_c   1.000
_cell.angle_alpha   90.00
_cell.angle_beta   90.00
_cell.angle_gamma   90.00
#
_symmetry.space_group_name_H-M   'P 1'
#
loop_
_entity.id
_entity.type
_entity.pdbx_description
1 polymer ?
#
loop_
_entity_poly.entity_id
_entity_poly.type
_entity_poly.pdbx_seq_one_letter_code
_entity_poly.pdbx_strand_id
1 'polypeptide(L)'
;MKKLLICMILLSFFITVAVFAQESGESKDRLYVKSFPCEQIFPTRYGYIIGYKPALKDYAYAYIPMAWFRADSGKANIVYGSGPEFPYFEVTWKNGEFAHVTIYGVDDMHSLSWGVLLGDDSPFESRFNQDTLSLKY
;
A
#
# COMPACT_ATOMS: atom_id res chain seq x y z
N MET A 1 -43.13 -40.26 24.25
CA MET A 1 -43.13 -39.46 23.00
C MET A 1 -43.06 -37.95 23.22
N LYS A 2 -43.75 -37.39 24.22
CA LYS A 2 -43.76 -35.93 24.51
C LYS A 2 -42.37 -35.32 24.80
N LYS A 3 -41.48 -36.06 25.49
CA LYS A 3 -40.09 -35.64 25.79
C LYS A 3 -39.18 -35.63 24.54
N LEU A 4 -39.42 -36.55 23.59
CA LEU A 4 -38.70 -36.58 22.31
C LEU A 4 -39.11 -35.42 21.41
N LEU A 5 -40.40 -35.05 21.42
CA LEU A 5 -40.90 -33.89 20.68
C LEU A 5 -40.30 -32.57 21.21
N ILE A 6 -40.15 -32.45 22.53
CA ILE A 6 -39.54 -31.27 23.18
C ILE A 6 -38.05 -31.15 22.81
N CYS A 7 -37.29 -32.26 22.82
CA CYS A 7 -35.90 -32.24 22.38
C CYS A 7 -35.76 -31.85 20.90
N MET A 8 -36.67 -32.31 20.04
CA MET A 8 -36.64 -32.01 18.61
C MET A 8 -36.96 -30.53 18.34
N ILE A 9 -37.90 -29.94 19.08
CA ILE A 9 -38.22 -28.51 19.00
C ILE A 9 -37.04 -27.66 19.52
N LEU A 10 -36.44 -28.02 20.65
CA LEU A 10 -35.25 -27.34 21.17
C LEU A 10 -34.07 -27.41 20.19
N LEU A 11 -33.85 -28.57 19.55
CA LEU A 11 -32.78 -28.73 18.57
C LEU A 11 -33.01 -27.87 17.33
N SER A 12 -34.26 -27.77 16.85
CA SER A 12 -34.61 -26.89 15.73
C SER A 12 -34.40 -25.41 16.06
N PHE A 13 -34.67 -25.00 17.30
CA PHE A 13 -34.47 -23.62 17.76
C PHE A 13 -32.99 -23.24 17.84
N PHE A 14 -32.12 -24.15 18.26
CA PHE A 14 -30.66 -23.94 18.25
C PHE A 14 -30.07 -23.85 16.84
N ILE A 15 -30.61 -24.59 15.88
CA ILE A 15 -30.17 -24.53 14.48
C ILE A 15 -30.52 -23.18 13.85
N THR A 16 -31.68 -22.60 14.17
CA THR A 16 -32.09 -21.29 13.60
C THR A 16 -31.27 -20.11 14.11
N VAL A 17 -30.75 -20.15 15.34
CA VAL A 17 -29.91 -19.07 15.88
C VAL A 17 -28.51 -19.04 15.23
N ALA A 18 -28.00 -20.19 14.80
CA ALA A 18 -26.70 -20.28 14.11
C ALA A 18 -26.70 -19.65 12.71
N VAL A 19 -27.86 -19.61 12.03
CA VAL A 19 -27.99 -19.00 10.69
C VAL A 19 -27.86 -17.47 10.75
N PHE A 20 -28.33 -16.83 11.83
CA PHE A 20 -28.20 -15.38 12.03
C PHE A 20 -26.85 -14.97 12.65
N ALA A 21 -26.05 -15.92 13.16
CA ALA A 21 -24.71 -15.65 13.67
C ALA A 21 -23.64 -15.59 12.55
N GLN A 22 -23.98 -15.96 11.32
CA GLN A 22 -23.10 -15.87 10.15
C GLN A 22 -23.13 -14.52 9.42
N GLU A 23 -23.77 -13.49 9.97
CA GLU A 23 -23.43 -12.10 9.63
C GLU A 23 -22.17 -11.69 10.41
N SER A 24 -21.04 -12.34 10.11
CA SER A 24 -19.75 -11.74 10.42
C SER A 24 -19.62 -10.50 9.55
N GLY A 25 -19.91 -9.34 10.14
CA GLY A 25 -19.95 -8.03 9.49
C GLY A 25 -18.76 -7.76 8.58
N GLU A 26 -18.96 -8.03 7.28
CA GLU A 26 -17.94 -7.89 6.25
C GLU A 26 -18.25 -6.67 5.37
N SER A 27 -18.29 -5.52 6.02
CA SER A 27 -18.13 -4.20 5.40
C SER A 27 -17.23 -3.32 6.25
N LYS A 28 -16.23 -3.95 6.92
CA LYS A 28 -15.06 -3.23 7.42
C LYS A 28 -14.12 -3.05 6.25
N ASP A 29 -13.90 -1.80 5.84
CA ASP A 29 -12.91 -1.41 4.83
C ASP A 29 -11.64 -2.26 4.97
N ARG A 30 -11.40 -3.14 3.99
CA ARG A 30 -10.25 -4.04 4.01
C ARG A 30 -9.02 -3.25 3.61
N LEU A 31 -8.16 -2.97 4.58
CA LEU A 31 -6.87 -2.33 4.35
C LEU A 31 -5.78 -3.40 4.19
N TYR A 32 -5.01 -3.29 3.12
CA TYR A 32 -3.84 -4.10 2.88
C TYR A 32 -2.65 -3.17 2.69
N VAL A 33 -1.57 -3.40 3.43
CA VAL A 33 -0.34 -2.59 3.36
C VAL A 33 0.82 -3.51 3.02
N LYS A 34 1.67 -3.07 2.10
CA LYS A 34 2.90 -3.77 1.75
C LYS A 34 4.08 -2.82 1.71
N SER A 35 5.12 -3.17 2.44
CA SER A 35 6.38 -2.44 2.50
C SER A 35 7.38 -3.04 1.50
N PHE A 36 8.15 -2.16 0.85
CA PHE A 36 9.17 -2.50 -0.13
C PHE A 36 10.47 -1.79 0.24
N PRO A 37 11.60 -2.52 0.39
CA PRO A 37 12.89 -1.88 0.63
C PRO A 37 13.30 -1.04 -0.57
N CYS A 38 13.78 0.17 -0.31
CA CYS A 38 14.31 1.06 -1.33
C CYS A 38 15.82 0.90 -1.39
N GLU A 39 16.36 0.96 -2.59
CA GLU A 39 17.80 1.08 -2.81
C GLU A 39 18.17 2.55 -2.99
N GLN A 40 17.41 3.28 -3.82
CA GLN A 40 17.59 4.71 -4.06
C GLN A 40 16.27 5.43 -4.31
N ILE A 41 16.18 6.67 -3.87
CA ILE A 41 15.09 7.62 -4.13
C ILE A 41 15.67 8.79 -4.92
N PHE A 42 15.11 9.05 -6.10
CA PHE A 42 15.53 10.13 -6.98
C PHE A 42 14.44 11.22 -7.02
N PRO A 43 14.67 12.38 -6.40
CA PRO A 43 13.80 13.54 -6.59
C PRO A 43 13.88 14.04 -8.04
N THR A 44 12.73 14.36 -8.64
CA THR A 44 12.63 14.92 -10.00
C THR A 44 11.64 16.08 -10.02
N ARG A 45 11.59 16.85 -11.13
CA ARG A 45 10.57 17.91 -11.25
C ARG A 45 9.14 17.39 -11.33
N TYR A 46 8.98 16.10 -11.67
CA TYR A 46 7.68 15.45 -11.86
C TYR A 46 7.24 14.64 -10.63
N GLY A 47 8.13 14.42 -9.65
CA GLY A 47 7.84 13.60 -8.47
C GLY A 47 9.06 12.87 -7.94
N TYR A 48 8.90 11.61 -7.55
CA TYR A 48 9.98 10.76 -7.08
C TYR A 48 10.06 9.47 -7.90
N ILE A 49 11.27 9.09 -8.29
CA ILE A 49 11.54 7.74 -8.80
C ILE A 49 12.12 6.93 -7.66
N ILE A 50 11.52 5.79 -7.35
CA ILE A 50 12.00 4.88 -6.31
C ILE A 50 12.54 3.62 -6.98
N GLY A 51 13.84 3.39 -6.80
CA GLY A 51 14.46 2.11 -7.13
C GLY A 51 14.28 1.13 -5.98
N TYR A 52 13.71 -0.04 -6.28
CA TYR A 52 13.45 -1.09 -5.30
C TYR A 52 13.67 -2.47 -5.88
N LYS A 53 13.81 -3.47 -5.02
CA LYS A 53 13.97 -4.88 -5.42
C LYS A 53 12.71 -5.68 -5.08
N PRO A 54 11.92 -6.12 -6.08
CA PRO A 54 10.84 -7.07 -5.85
C PRO A 54 11.38 -8.42 -5.37
N ALA A 55 10.55 -9.22 -4.70
CA ALA A 55 10.98 -10.49 -4.13
C ALA A 55 11.48 -11.51 -5.17
N LEU A 56 10.96 -11.47 -6.40
CA LEU A 56 11.22 -12.47 -7.44
C LEU A 56 11.85 -11.91 -8.72
N LYS A 57 12.24 -10.64 -8.75
CA LYS A 57 12.76 -9.98 -9.96
C LYS A 57 13.96 -9.09 -9.67
N ASP A 58 14.69 -8.81 -10.75
CA ASP A 58 15.71 -7.77 -10.77
C ASP A 58 15.09 -6.38 -10.53
N TYR A 59 15.97 -5.45 -10.17
CA TYR A 59 15.70 -4.06 -9.83
C TYR A 59 14.55 -3.43 -10.64
N ALA A 60 13.62 -2.80 -9.93
CA ALA A 60 12.44 -2.15 -10.49
C ALA A 60 12.36 -0.68 -10.06
N TYR A 61 11.58 0.09 -10.81
CA TYR A 61 11.35 1.50 -10.55
C TYR A 61 9.86 1.76 -10.35
N ALA A 62 9.52 2.50 -9.31
CA ALA A 62 8.20 3.09 -9.10
C ALA A 62 8.29 4.59 -9.33
N TYR A 63 7.27 5.17 -9.97
CA TYR A 63 7.22 6.59 -10.32
C TYR A 63 6.07 7.22 -9.53
N ILE A 64 6.35 8.09 -8.58
CA ILE A 64 5.34 8.69 -7.71
C ILE A 64 5.14 10.15 -8.13
N PRO A 65 3.99 10.51 -8.72
CA PRO A 65 3.73 11.87 -9.20
C PRO A 65 3.75 12.91 -8.09
N MET A 66 4.34 14.07 -8.37
CA MET A 66 4.36 15.21 -7.45
C MET A 66 2.94 15.64 -7.03
N ALA A 67 1.98 15.54 -7.96
CA ALA A 67 0.58 15.88 -7.70
C ALA A 67 -0.04 15.05 -6.56
N TRP A 68 0.45 13.84 -6.29
CA TRP A 68 -0.09 12.97 -5.24
C TRP A 68 0.28 13.43 -3.83
N PHE A 69 1.37 14.21 -3.67
CA PHE A 69 1.82 14.75 -2.38
C PHE A 69 1.05 16.00 -1.94
N ARG A 70 0.19 16.52 -2.81
CA ARG A 70 -0.65 17.67 -2.49
C ARG A 70 -1.71 17.26 -1.46
N ALA A 71 -1.99 18.15 -0.51
CA ALA A 71 -2.96 17.91 0.56
C ALA A 71 -4.38 17.61 0.05
N ASP A 72 -4.73 18.09 -1.15
CA ASP A 72 -6.01 17.83 -1.81
C ASP A 72 -6.11 16.41 -2.38
N SER A 73 -4.98 15.80 -2.78
CA SER A 73 -4.95 14.43 -3.28
C SER A 73 -4.78 13.40 -2.18
N GLY A 74 -3.87 13.62 -1.22
CA GLY A 74 -3.56 12.68 -0.14
C GLY A 74 -3.09 11.29 -0.59
N LYS A 75 -2.72 11.12 -1.87
CA LYS A 75 -2.33 9.83 -2.46
C LYS A 75 -0.87 9.49 -2.20
N ALA A 76 -0.04 10.45 -1.84
CA ALA A 76 1.36 10.23 -1.48
C ALA A 76 1.76 11.05 -0.25
N ASN A 77 2.65 10.47 0.55
CA ASN A 77 3.31 11.18 1.64
C ASN A 77 4.79 10.81 1.68
N ILE A 78 5.61 11.68 2.27
CA ILE A 78 7.02 11.43 2.54
C ILE A 78 7.30 11.70 4.02
N VAL A 79 7.91 10.72 4.67
CA VAL A 79 8.32 10.76 6.07
C VAL A 79 9.82 10.59 6.11
N TYR A 80 10.49 11.43 6.89
CA TYR A 80 11.94 11.38 7.07
C TYR A 80 12.28 10.78 8.42
N GLY A 81 13.32 9.97 8.48
CA GLY A 81 13.83 9.42 9.73
C GLY A 81 15.28 8.95 9.62
N SER A 82 15.82 8.58 10.76
CA SER A 82 17.18 8.07 10.91
C SER A 82 17.10 6.70 11.59
N GLY A 83 17.43 5.65 10.83
CA GLY A 83 17.40 4.27 11.31
C GLY A 83 17.84 3.30 10.21
N PRO A 84 18.31 2.09 10.57
CA PRO A 84 18.73 1.08 9.61
C PRO A 84 17.60 0.54 8.73
N GLU A 85 16.34 0.77 9.12
CA GLU A 85 15.16 0.43 8.35
C GLU A 85 14.92 1.36 7.15
N PHE A 86 15.48 2.57 7.17
CA PHE A 86 15.38 3.51 6.06
C PHE A 86 16.45 3.21 5.00
N PRO A 87 16.16 3.40 3.70
CA PRO A 87 14.89 3.83 3.12
C PRO A 87 13.96 2.66 2.75
N TYR A 88 12.65 2.90 2.79
CA TYR A 88 11.62 2.00 2.25
C TYR A 88 10.39 2.78 1.80
N PHE A 89 9.45 2.12 1.12
CA PHE A 89 8.15 2.70 0.84
C PHE A 89 7.03 1.70 1.11
N GLU A 90 5.87 2.23 1.47
CA GLU A 90 4.67 1.45 1.74
C GLU A 90 3.59 1.81 0.74
N VAL A 91 2.88 0.80 0.28
CA VAL A 91 1.72 0.98 -0.57
C VAL A 91 0.52 0.43 0.18
N THR A 92 -0.51 1.25 0.27
CA THR A 92 -1.77 0.93 0.93
C THR A 92 -2.85 0.73 -0.12
N TRP A 93 -3.53 -0.41 -0.04
CA TRP A 93 -4.72 -0.71 -0.79
C TRP A 93 -5.93 -0.73 0.14
N LYS A 94 -7.03 -0.19 -0.34
CA LYS A 94 -8.32 -0.19 0.34
C LYS A 94 -9.32 -0.90 -0.55
N ASN A 95 -9.90 -1.99 -0.05
CA ASN A 95 -10.85 -2.82 -0.79
C ASN A 95 -10.28 -3.34 -2.14
N GLY A 96 -8.96 -3.60 -2.18
CA GLY A 96 -8.26 -4.08 -3.38
C GLY A 96 -7.80 -2.97 -4.35
N GLU A 97 -8.21 -1.73 -4.12
CA GLU A 97 -7.83 -0.58 -4.94
C GLU A 97 -6.67 0.20 -4.31
N PHE A 98 -5.83 0.82 -5.13
CA PHE A 98 -4.76 1.69 -4.65
C PHE A 98 -5.35 2.87 -3.88
N ALA A 99 -4.89 3.06 -2.64
CA ALA A 99 -5.34 4.15 -1.78
C ALA A 99 -4.27 5.25 -1.68
N HIS A 100 -3.08 4.90 -1.17
CA HIS A 100 -1.97 5.84 -1.06
C HIS A 100 -0.62 5.13 -0.99
N VAL A 101 0.45 5.90 -1.15
CA VAL A 101 1.84 5.47 -0.99
C VAL A 101 2.57 6.38 0.02
N THR A 102 3.37 5.80 0.91
CA THR A 102 4.21 6.57 1.83
C THR A 102 5.67 6.23 1.58
N ILE A 103 6.48 7.24 1.29
CA ILE A 103 7.92 7.12 1.18
C ILE A 103 8.54 7.36 2.55
N TYR A 104 9.36 6.44 3.03
CA TYR A 104 10.16 6.61 4.24
C TYR A 104 11.61 6.81 3.81
N GLY A 105 12.03 8.07 3.76
CA GLY A 105 13.36 8.48 3.33
C GLY A 105 14.32 8.74 4.50
N VAL A 106 15.62 8.61 4.26
CA VAL A 106 16.65 9.00 5.23
C VAL A 106 16.60 10.52 5.43
N ASP A 107 16.65 10.99 6.67
CA ASP A 107 16.64 12.42 7.02
C ASP A 107 17.81 13.21 6.44
N ASP A 108 19.00 12.61 6.39
CA ASP A 108 20.16 13.17 5.72
C ASP A 108 20.03 13.08 4.19
N MET A 109 19.77 14.23 3.54
CA MET A 109 19.71 14.37 2.08
C MET A 109 21.03 14.07 1.37
N HIS A 110 22.15 14.01 2.09
CA HIS A 110 23.46 13.64 1.54
C HIS A 110 23.73 12.12 1.60
N SER A 111 22.82 11.34 2.18
CA SER A 111 22.90 9.88 2.17
C SER A 111 22.91 9.32 0.74
N LEU A 112 23.62 8.21 0.53
CA LEU A 112 23.68 7.49 -0.76
C LEU A 112 22.31 6.97 -1.23
N SER A 113 21.34 6.89 -0.32
CA SER A 113 19.94 6.58 -0.64
C SER A 113 19.28 7.67 -1.48
N TRP A 114 19.74 8.91 -1.41
CA TRP A 114 19.24 10.02 -2.23
C TRP A 114 20.03 10.07 -3.53
N GLY A 115 19.42 9.49 -4.56
CA GLY A 115 20.02 9.42 -5.89
C GLY A 115 19.92 10.75 -6.62
N VAL A 116 20.93 11.02 -7.45
CA VAL A 116 20.94 12.14 -8.39
C VAL A 116 20.80 11.59 -9.80
N LEU A 117 19.77 12.02 -10.54
CA LEU A 117 19.68 11.71 -11.97
C LEU A 117 20.72 12.53 -12.72
N LEU A 118 21.61 11.85 -13.44
CA LEU A 118 22.57 12.50 -14.33
C LEU A 118 21.88 12.85 -15.64
N GLY A 119 21.64 14.14 -15.89
CA GLY A 119 21.05 14.65 -17.12
C GLY A 119 19.60 15.13 -16.96
N ASP A 120 18.89 15.25 -18.08
CA ASP A 120 17.50 15.71 -18.14
C ASP A 120 16.52 14.62 -17.70
N ASP A 121 15.51 14.99 -16.89
CA ASP A 121 14.48 14.09 -16.39
C ASP A 121 13.25 14.00 -17.32
N SER A 122 13.21 14.79 -18.40
CA SER A 122 12.13 14.76 -19.42
C SER A 122 11.78 13.37 -19.98
N PRO A 123 12.73 12.42 -20.18
CA PRO A 123 12.38 11.10 -20.70
C PRO A 123 11.46 10.30 -19.77
N PHE A 124 11.40 10.66 -18.48
CA PHE A 124 10.56 9.99 -17.49
C PHE A 124 9.17 10.62 -17.33
N GLU A 125 8.92 11.81 -17.90
CA GLU A 125 7.68 12.57 -17.71
C GLU A 125 6.43 11.72 -17.91
N SER A 126 6.37 10.96 -19.00
CA SER A 126 5.22 10.10 -19.34
C SER A 126 4.92 9.03 -18.28
N ARG A 127 5.91 8.62 -17.46
CA ARG A 127 5.73 7.64 -16.39
C ARG A 127 5.01 8.21 -15.16
N PHE A 128 4.96 9.53 -15.02
CA PHE A 128 4.27 10.21 -13.93
C PHE A 128 2.80 10.54 -14.26
N ASN A 129 2.37 10.31 -15.51
CA ASN A 129 0.97 10.49 -15.90
C ASN A 129 0.14 9.22 -15.58
N GLN A 130 -0.11 8.98 -14.29
CA GLN A 130 -0.88 7.83 -13.81
C GLN A 130 -1.74 8.18 -12.58
N ASP A 131 -2.89 7.53 -12.47
CA ASP A 131 -3.81 7.68 -11.33
C ASP A 131 -3.63 6.60 -10.25
N THR A 132 -2.98 5.50 -10.61
CA THR A 132 -2.74 4.30 -9.81
C THR A 132 -1.26 3.93 -9.87
N LEU A 133 -0.71 3.41 -8.78
CA LEU A 133 0.71 3.03 -8.71
C LEU A 133 0.98 1.72 -9.46
N SER A 134 1.87 1.77 -10.45
CA SER A 134 2.35 0.58 -11.17
C SER A 134 3.56 -0.05 -10.46
N LEU A 135 3.39 -1.28 -9.96
CA LEU A 135 4.46 -2.05 -9.29
C LEU A 135 4.78 -3.33 -10.05
N LYS A 136 6.05 -3.73 -9.99
CA LYS A 136 6.54 -5.05 -10.41
C LYS A 136 6.66 -5.93 -9.18
N TYR A 137 6.07 -7.12 -9.25
CA TYR A 137 6.16 -8.18 -8.24
C TYR A 137 7.12 -9.28 -8.68
#